data_AF-A0A087TPP9-F1
#
_entry.id   AF-A0A087TPP9-F1
#
_cell.length_a   1.000
_cell.length_b   1.000
_cell.length_c   1.000
_cell.angle_alpha   90.00
_cell.angle_beta   90.00
_cell.angle_gamma   90.00
#
_symmetry.space_group_name_H-M   'P 1'
#
loop_
_entity.id
_entity.type
_entity.pdbx_description
1 polymer ?
#
loop_
_entity_poly.entity_id
_entity_poly.type
_entity_poly.pdbx_seq_one_letter_code
_entity_poly.pdbx_strand_id
1 'polypeptide(L)'
;MPDFLNIEEVLYFHQNIKISLEEAWEIELQTTEQSKSNLWKKHRQIRLTSSAFHSIAHRMADFDVLAANIYRNHEKDLSKLPAVSFGSRHESVIRNFIRSQNECYILRKVGVVTDPRIPFLCASPDGLLFNKENVQLVEIKCCYNPENVELNQLAKRPNFCLHNVDGIWKLKTTHAYFYQIQGQLAISNLTEC
;
A
#
# COMPACT_ATOMS: atom_id res chain seq x y z
N MET A 1 -18.81 14.45 8.31
CA MET A 1 -17.66 14.43 9.23
C MET A 1 -18.10 13.68 10.49
N PRO A 2 -17.22 13.02 11.23
CA PRO A 2 -17.64 12.41 12.48
C PRO A 2 -18.11 13.48 13.47
N ASP A 3 -19.26 13.25 14.10
CA ASP A 3 -19.93 14.23 14.98
C ASP A 3 -19.22 14.45 16.33
N PHE A 4 -18.17 13.67 16.60
CA PHE A 4 -17.41 13.71 17.85
C PHE A 4 -16.19 14.63 17.81
N LEU A 5 -15.90 15.28 16.68
CA LEU A 5 -14.71 16.13 16.53
C LEU A 5 -14.94 17.52 17.14
N ASN A 6 -13.96 17.99 17.90
CA ASN A 6 -13.94 19.35 18.42
C ASN A 6 -13.57 20.38 17.32
N ILE A 7 -13.71 21.67 17.61
CA ILE A 7 -13.49 22.73 16.61
C ILE A 7 -12.06 22.77 16.05
N GLU A 8 -11.05 22.47 16.87
CA GLU A 8 -9.65 22.45 16.44
C GLU A 8 -9.41 21.29 15.46
N GLU A 9 -9.97 20.11 15.76
CA GLU A 9 -9.90 18.94 14.90
C GLU A 9 -10.63 19.15 13.57
N VAL A 10 -11.79 19.81 13.60
CA VAL A 10 -12.54 20.21 12.40
C VAL A 10 -11.68 21.12 11.52
N LEU A 11 -11.11 22.17 12.09
CA LEU A 11 -10.26 23.12 11.37
C LEU A 11 -9.03 22.42 10.79
N TYR A 12 -8.37 21.56 11.57
CA TYR A 12 -7.22 20.79 11.10
C TYR A 12 -7.59 19.90 9.90
N PHE A 13 -8.71 19.19 9.98
CA PHE A 13 -9.19 18.34 8.89
C PHE A 13 -9.43 19.14 7.61
N HIS A 14 -10.11 20.28 7.72
CA HIS A 14 -10.41 21.14 6.58
C HIS A 14 -9.17 21.78 5.95
N GLN A 15 -8.15 22.10 6.75
CA GLN A 15 -6.93 22.77 6.28
C GLN A 15 -5.87 21.81 5.73
N ASN A 16 -5.79 20.58 6.26
CA ASN A 16 -4.65 19.68 6.00
C ASN A 16 -5.05 18.34 5.34
N ILE A 17 -6.28 17.88 5.56
CA ILE A 17 -6.71 16.55 5.12
C ILE A 17 -7.61 16.65 3.90
N LYS A 18 -8.64 17.49 3.95
CA LYS A 18 -9.58 17.70 2.84
C LYS A 18 -8.83 18.26 1.63
N ILE A 19 -9.09 17.67 0.47
CA ILE A 19 -8.46 18.02 -0.80
C ILE A 19 -9.46 17.89 -1.94
N SER A 20 -9.20 18.57 -3.06
CA SER A 20 -9.91 18.42 -4.32
C SER A 20 -9.40 17.22 -5.13
N LEU A 21 -10.08 16.90 -6.24
CA LEU A 21 -9.62 15.87 -7.16
C LEU A 21 -8.31 16.26 -7.86
N GLU A 22 -8.19 17.53 -8.22
CA GLU A 22 -6.99 18.11 -8.84
C GLU A 22 -5.79 18.03 -7.90
N GLU A 23 -6.00 18.37 -6.62
CA GLU A 23 -4.96 18.24 -5.58
C GLU A 23 -4.57 16.77 -5.38
N ALA A 24 -5.54 15.84 -5.33
CA ALA A 24 -5.26 14.42 -5.21
C ALA A 24 -4.41 13.89 -6.38
N TRP A 25 -4.71 14.34 -7.61
CA TRP A 25 -3.93 13.99 -8.80
C TRP A 25 -2.52 14.56 -8.73
N GLU A 26 -2.36 15.83 -8.38
CA GLU A 26 -1.05 16.47 -8.27
C GLU A 26 -0.18 15.79 -7.21
N ILE A 27 -0.77 15.44 -6.06
CA ILE A 27 -0.09 14.68 -5.00
C ILE A 27 0.45 13.37 -5.57
N GLU A 28 -0.35 12.60 -6.30
CA GLU A 28 0.08 11.33 -6.88
C GLU A 28 1.27 11.53 -7.83
N LEU A 29 1.16 12.48 -8.76
CA LEU A 29 2.17 12.78 -9.76
C LEU A 29 3.52 13.17 -9.14
N GLN A 30 3.49 14.08 -8.16
CA GLN A 30 4.70 14.57 -7.47
C GLN A 30 5.32 13.55 -6.51
N THR A 31 4.64 12.44 -6.23
CA THR A 31 5.08 11.45 -5.24
C THR A 31 5.38 10.08 -5.83
N THR A 32 5.48 9.96 -7.15
CA THR A 32 5.80 8.71 -7.89
C THR A 32 7.16 8.09 -7.54
N GLU A 33 8.10 8.87 -7.00
CA GLU A 33 9.39 8.36 -6.48
C GLU A 33 9.30 7.77 -5.05
N GLN A 34 8.09 7.73 -4.49
CA GLN A 34 7.74 7.05 -3.25
C GLN A 34 8.68 7.35 -2.08
N SER A 35 9.36 6.33 -1.54
CA SER A 35 10.23 6.45 -0.36
C SER A 35 11.36 7.47 -0.50
N LYS A 36 11.74 7.83 -1.73
CA LYS A 36 12.72 8.88 -2.02
C LYS A 36 12.15 10.29 -1.97
N SER A 37 10.82 10.44 -2.05
CA SER A 37 10.12 11.72 -1.99
C SER A 37 9.75 12.09 -0.54
N ASN A 38 10.22 13.25 -0.07
CA ASN A 38 9.80 13.78 1.24
C ASN A 38 8.32 14.19 1.24
N LEU A 39 7.79 14.61 0.09
CA LEU A 39 6.37 14.92 -0.06
C LEU A 39 5.52 13.65 0.13
N TRP A 40 5.95 12.53 -0.45
CA TRP A 40 5.30 11.23 -0.26
C TRP A 40 5.22 10.84 1.23
N LYS A 41 6.31 11.05 1.99
CA LYS A 41 6.34 10.79 3.44
C LYS A 41 5.35 11.67 4.19
N LYS A 42 5.31 12.97 3.87
CA LYS A 42 4.37 13.94 4.50
C LYS A 42 2.92 13.53 4.28
N HIS A 43 2.53 13.23 3.03
CA HIS A 43 1.13 12.87 2.74
C HIS A 43 0.69 11.56 3.40
N ARG A 44 1.62 10.61 3.58
CA ARG A 44 1.38 9.36 4.30
C ARG A 44 1.34 9.53 5.82
N GLN A 45 2.07 10.49 6.38
CA GLN A 45 2.08 10.74 7.83
C GLN A 45 0.74 11.28 8.33
N ILE A 46 0.06 12.09 7.52
CA ILE A 46 -1.23 12.71 7.87
C ILE A 46 -2.45 11.87 7.45
N ARG A 47 -2.26 10.68 6.86
CA ARG A 47 -3.33 9.81 6.36
C ARG A 47 -3.14 8.37 6.82
N LEU A 48 -4.24 7.63 7.00
CA LEU A 48 -4.17 6.20 7.26
C LEU A 48 -3.82 5.46 5.97
N THR A 49 -2.67 4.78 5.98
CA THR A 49 -2.19 4.02 4.82
C THR A 49 -2.81 2.64 4.74
N SER A 50 -3.10 2.16 3.53
CA SER A 50 -3.66 0.81 3.31
C SER A 50 -2.83 -0.31 3.94
N SER A 51 -1.51 -0.15 4.07
CA SER A 51 -0.63 -1.10 4.77
C SER A 51 -0.96 -1.30 6.26
N ALA A 52 -1.70 -0.38 6.88
CA ALA A 52 -2.14 -0.50 8.27
C ALA A 52 -3.54 -1.14 8.42
N PHE A 53 -4.27 -1.38 7.32
CA PHE A 53 -5.69 -1.73 7.37
C PHE A 53 -5.95 -3.07 8.05
N HIS A 54 -5.06 -4.05 7.90
CA HIS A 54 -5.17 -5.30 8.65
C HIS A 54 -5.16 -5.06 10.17
N SER A 55 -4.22 -4.26 10.65
CA SER A 55 -4.09 -3.94 12.08
C SER A 55 -5.25 -3.12 12.63
N ILE A 56 -5.86 -2.28 11.78
CA ILE A 56 -7.05 -1.48 12.12
C ILE A 56 -8.28 -2.39 12.17
N ALA A 57 -8.51 -3.21 11.14
CA ALA A 57 -9.69 -4.06 11.01
C ALA A 57 -9.80 -5.12 12.13
N HIS A 58 -8.67 -5.57 12.69
CA HIS A 58 -8.64 -6.58 13.76
C HIS A 58 -8.45 -5.97 15.16
N ARG A 59 -8.43 -4.65 15.31
CA ARG A 59 -8.24 -4.00 16.60
C ARG A 59 -9.54 -4.01 17.41
N MET A 60 -9.47 -4.51 18.64
CA MET A 60 -10.63 -4.57 19.55
C MET A 60 -10.53 -3.61 20.75
N ALA A 61 -9.34 -3.15 21.11
CA ALA A 61 -9.08 -2.24 22.24
C ALA A 61 -7.76 -1.48 22.03
N ASP A 62 -7.44 -0.48 22.87
CA ASP A 62 -6.20 0.31 22.82
C ASP A 62 -6.01 1.10 21.51
N PHE A 63 -7.06 1.79 21.06
CA PHE A 63 -7.06 2.54 19.80
C PHE A 63 -5.97 3.64 19.76
N ASP A 64 -5.70 4.30 20.88
CA ASP A 64 -4.66 5.33 20.98
C ASP A 64 -3.26 4.75 20.78
N VAL A 65 -3.00 3.56 21.33
CA VAL A 65 -1.74 2.83 21.14
C VAL A 65 -1.58 2.42 19.67
N LEU A 66 -2.67 1.95 19.04
CA LEU A 66 -2.66 1.64 17.61
C LEU A 66 -2.35 2.90 16.78
N ALA A 67 -3.03 4.01 17.05
CA ALA A 67 -2.84 5.28 16.34
C ALA A 67 -1.38 5.76 16.47
N ALA A 68 -0.84 5.77 17.70
CA ALA A 68 0.55 6.12 17.97
C ALA A 68 1.55 5.18 17.28
N ASN A 69 1.24 3.89 17.15
CA ASN A 69 2.07 2.93 16.41
C ASN A 69 2.05 3.20 14.90
N ILE A 70 0.88 3.46 14.33
CA ILE A 70 0.74 3.81 12.90
C ILE A 70 1.55 5.08 12.62
N TYR A 71 1.36 6.12 13.43
CA TYR A 71 2.09 7.39 13.30
C TYR A 71 3.62 7.20 13.35
N ARG A 72 4.12 6.55 14.41
CA ARG A 72 5.58 6.32 14.59
C ARG A 72 6.19 5.42 13.52
N ASN A 73 5.42 4.52 12.91
CA ASN A 73 5.94 3.66 11.83
C ASN A 73 6.36 4.45 10.59
N HIS A 74 5.85 5.67 10.38
CA HIS A 74 6.30 6.55 9.30
C HIS A 74 7.70 7.13 9.53
N GLU A 75 8.15 7.20 10.78
CA GLU A 75 9.44 7.79 11.17
C GLU A 75 10.57 6.75 11.25
N LYS A 76 10.22 5.45 11.26
CA LYS A 76 11.20 4.38 11.39
C LYS A 76 11.99 4.18 10.10
N ASP A 77 13.31 4.28 10.20
CA ASP A 77 14.21 3.78 9.16
C ASP A 77 14.38 2.26 9.28
N LEU A 78 13.70 1.54 8.40
CA LEU A 78 13.77 0.08 8.30
C LEU A 78 14.71 -0.39 7.18
N SER A 79 15.40 0.52 6.49
CA SER A 79 16.22 0.20 5.31
C SER A 79 17.34 -0.82 5.60
N LYS A 80 17.80 -0.87 6.86
CA LYS A 80 18.84 -1.80 7.33
C LYS A 80 18.33 -3.21 7.58
N LEU A 81 17.01 -3.44 7.65
CA LEU A 81 16.46 -4.78 7.83
C LEU A 81 16.70 -5.62 6.57
N PRO A 82 17.25 -6.84 6.67
CA PRO A 82 17.57 -7.67 5.51
C PRO A 82 16.39 -7.86 4.55
N ALA A 83 15.18 -8.11 5.08
CA ALA A 83 14.00 -8.30 4.25
C ALA A 83 13.57 -7.03 3.50
N VAL A 84 13.68 -5.87 4.13
CA VAL A 84 13.34 -4.56 3.52
C VAL A 84 14.36 -4.21 2.45
N SER A 85 15.65 -4.37 2.77
CA SER A 85 16.74 -4.14 1.82
C SER A 85 16.66 -5.10 0.62
N PHE A 86 16.34 -6.37 0.87
CA PHE A 86 16.13 -7.36 -0.18
C PHE A 86 14.98 -6.94 -1.09
N GLY A 87 13.83 -6.57 -0.54
CA GLY A 87 12.69 -6.15 -1.35
C GLY A 87 12.98 -4.92 -2.19
N SER A 88 13.56 -3.89 -1.59
CA SER A 88 13.92 -2.65 -2.27
C SER A 88 14.89 -2.87 -3.45
N ARG A 89 15.84 -3.80 -3.33
CA ARG A 89 16.79 -4.11 -4.42
C ARG A 89 16.16 -4.87 -5.58
N HIS A 90 15.18 -5.74 -5.31
CA HIS A 90 14.60 -6.63 -6.31
C HIS A 90 13.33 -6.09 -6.96
N GLU A 91 12.66 -5.11 -6.35
CA GLU A 91 11.41 -4.54 -6.86
C GLU A 91 11.54 -4.03 -8.30
N SER A 92 12.65 -3.37 -8.65
CA SER A 92 12.91 -2.89 -10.01
C SER A 92 13.07 -4.03 -11.03
N VAL A 93 13.70 -5.14 -10.62
CA VAL A 93 13.86 -6.33 -11.44
C VAL A 93 12.51 -6.98 -11.71
N ILE A 94 11.68 -7.15 -10.68
CA ILE A 94 10.33 -7.71 -10.83
C ILE A 94 9.44 -6.80 -11.68
N ARG A 95 9.51 -5.48 -11.48
CA ARG A 95 8.79 -4.51 -12.31
C ARG A 95 9.18 -4.63 -13.79
N ASN A 96 10.46 -4.76 -14.09
CA ASN A 96 10.94 -4.97 -15.46
C ASN A 96 10.47 -6.31 -16.04
N PHE A 97 10.45 -7.36 -15.23
CA PHE A 97 9.89 -8.66 -15.62
C PHE A 97 8.40 -8.53 -15.97
N ILE A 98 7.58 -7.93 -15.10
CA ILE A 98 6.15 -7.68 -15.36
C ILE A 98 5.97 -6.91 -16.68
N ARG A 99 6.76 -5.85 -16.91
CA ARG A 99 6.71 -5.10 -18.17
C ARG A 99 7.01 -5.97 -19.39
N SER A 100 8.02 -6.85 -19.31
CA SER A 100 8.37 -7.76 -20.42
C SER A 100 7.30 -8.81 -20.71
N GLN A 101 6.53 -9.23 -19.70
CA GLN A 101 5.44 -10.20 -19.88
C GLN A 101 4.14 -9.55 -20.38
N ASN A 102 4.05 -8.21 -20.37
CA ASN A 102 2.84 -7.46 -20.66
C ASN A 102 3.11 -6.35 -21.69
N GLU A 103 3.73 -6.68 -22.82
CA GLU A 103 4.18 -5.69 -23.82
C GLU A 103 3.04 -4.82 -24.39
N CYS A 104 1.80 -5.31 -24.39
CA CYS A 104 0.62 -4.56 -24.82
C CYS A 104 0.09 -3.57 -23.76
N TYR A 105 0.71 -3.52 -22.58
CA TYR A 105 0.31 -2.68 -21.46
C TYR A 105 1.41 -1.66 -21.12
N ILE A 106 0.98 -0.51 -20.61
CA ILE A 106 1.85 0.50 -20.02
C ILE A 106 1.90 0.23 -18.51
N LEU A 107 3.11 0.02 -17.99
CA LEU A 107 3.36 -0.07 -16.55
C LEU A 107 3.95 1.27 -16.06
N ARG A 108 3.20 2.03 -15.27
CA ARG A 108 3.70 3.24 -14.60
C ARG A 108 3.88 3.02 -13.10
N LYS A 109 4.82 3.77 -12.50
CA LYS A 109 4.88 3.94 -11.05
C LYS A 109 3.70 4.77 -10.57
N VAL A 110 3.30 4.54 -9.32
CA VAL A 110 2.21 5.25 -8.67
C VAL A 110 2.73 5.89 -7.37
N GLY A 111 2.40 7.16 -7.17
CA GLY A 111 2.64 7.89 -5.94
C GLY A 111 1.58 7.62 -4.87
N VAL A 112 1.33 8.61 -4.02
CA VAL A 112 0.24 8.56 -3.05
C VAL A 112 -1.09 8.77 -3.76
N VAL A 113 -1.97 7.78 -3.68
CA VAL A 113 -3.36 7.85 -4.13
C VAL A 113 -4.25 8.11 -2.92
N THR A 114 -5.16 9.06 -3.04
CA THR A 114 -6.14 9.40 -2.02
C THR A 114 -7.44 9.85 -2.70
N ASP A 115 -8.57 9.49 -2.11
CA ASP A 115 -9.88 9.81 -2.65
C ASP A 115 -10.44 11.03 -1.91
N PRO A 116 -10.78 12.14 -2.61
CA PRO A 116 -11.37 13.34 -2.00
C PRO A 116 -12.62 13.08 -1.14
N ARG A 117 -13.35 11.98 -1.36
CA ARG A 117 -14.52 11.57 -0.57
C ARG A 117 -14.14 11.00 0.80
N ILE A 118 -12.95 10.42 0.91
CA ILE A 118 -12.38 9.80 2.13
C ILE A 118 -10.90 10.22 2.30
N PRO A 119 -10.63 11.53 2.39
CA PRO A 119 -9.28 12.08 2.15
C PRO A 119 -8.30 11.80 3.31
N PHE A 120 -8.79 11.24 4.41
CA PHE A 120 -8.00 10.74 5.53
C PHE A 120 -7.38 9.35 5.26
N LEU A 121 -7.76 8.68 4.16
CA LEU A 121 -7.17 7.43 3.72
C LEU A 121 -6.23 7.66 2.53
N CYS A 122 -5.16 6.87 2.45
CA CYS A 122 -4.33 6.81 1.26
C CYS A 122 -3.71 5.43 1.00
N ALA A 123 -3.28 5.25 -0.23
CA ALA A 123 -2.57 4.09 -0.73
C ALA A 123 -1.34 4.53 -1.53
N SER A 124 -0.40 3.63 -1.73
CA SER A 124 0.71 3.83 -2.67
C SER A 124 1.03 2.47 -3.31
N PRO A 125 0.27 2.07 -4.35
CA PRO A 125 0.55 0.85 -5.11
C PRO A 125 1.95 0.88 -5.74
N ASP A 126 2.54 -0.29 -5.98
CA ASP A 126 3.88 -0.38 -6.60
C ASP A 126 3.87 -0.07 -8.10
N GLY A 127 2.70 -0.16 -8.73
CA GLY A 127 2.47 0.26 -10.11
C GLY A 127 0.99 0.29 -10.52
N LEU A 128 0.76 0.79 -11.73
CA LEU A 128 -0.50 0.75 -12.46
C LEU A 128 -0.20 0.19 -13.85
N LEU A 129 -0.82 -0.94 -14.18
CA LEU A 129 -0.71 -1.59 -15.48
C LEU A 129 -2.00 -1.32 -16.26
N PHE A 130 -1.90 -0.68 -17.41
CA PHE A 130 -3.09 -0.28 -18.17
C PHE A 130 -2.87 -0.28 -19.68
N ASN A 131 -3.94 -0.47 -20.43
CA ASN A 131 -4.01 -0.23 -21.86
C ASN A 131 -5.34 0.48 -22.19
N LYS A 132 -5.81 0.40 -23.44
CA LYS A 132 -7.07 1.05 -23.85
C LYS A 132 -8.32 0.44 -23.20
N GLU A 133 -8.26 -0.82 -22.78
CA GLU A 133 -9.44 -1.61 -22.37
C GLU A 133 -9.40 -1.96 -20.88
N ASN A 134 -8.22 -2.17 -20.31
CA ASN A 134 -8.04 -2.70 -18.98
C ASN A 134 -7.11 -1.83 -18.14
N VAL A 135 -7.38 -1.76 -16.85
CA VAL A 135 -6.57 -1.07 -15.85
C VAL A 135 -6.55 -1.91 -14.57
N GLN A 136 -5.35 -2.17 -14.06
CA GLN A 136 -5.16 -2.89 -12.80
C GLN A 136 -3.99 -2.31 -12.02
N LEU A 137 -4.06 -2.40 -10.70
CA LEU A 137 -2.92 -2.09 -9.85
C LEU A 137 -1.86 -3.19 -9.96
N VAL A 138 -0.67 -2.88 -9.47
CA VAL A 138 0.42 -3.85 -9.31
C VAL A 138 0.97 -3.67 -7.89
N GLU A 139 1.01 -4.77 -7.13
CA GLU A 139 1.62 -4.83 -5.80
C GLU A 139 2.69 -5.94 -5.78
N ILE A 140 3.94 -5.57 -5.54
CA ILE A 140 5.12 -6.44 -5.62
C ILE A 140 5.60 -6.75 -4.20
N LYS A 141 5.53 -8.03 -3.81
CA LYS A 141 6.07 -8.51 -2.53
C LYS A 141 7.27 -9.44 -2.76
N CYS A 142 8.46 -8.91 -2.51
CA CYS A 142 9.72 -9.66 -2.54
C CYS A 142 9.99 -10.31 -1.17
N CYS A 143 9.48 -11.53 -0.95
CA CYS A 143 9.69 -12.26 0.30
C CYS A 143 11.16 -12.71 0.45
N TYR A 144 11.78 -12.34 1.57
CA TYR A 144 13.15 -12.75 1.88
C TYR A 144 13.22 -14.26 2.21
N ASN A 145 13.97 -15.01 1.40
CA ASN A 145 14.09 -16.47 1.51
C ASN A 145 15.57 -16.92 1.41
N PRO A 146 16.41 -16.59 2.40
CA PRO A 146 17.86 -16.86 2.35
C PRO A 146 18.20 -18.36 2.36
N GLU A 147 17.32 -19.17 2.93
CA GLU A 147 17.44 -20.63 3.00
C GLU A 147 17.06 -21.33 1.68
N ASN A 148 16.62 -20.57 0.66
CA ASN A 148 16.12 -21.08 -0.61
C ASN A 148 15.06 -22.18 -0.45
N VAL A 149 14.13 -21.97 0.51
CA VAL A 149 13.08 -22.92 0.81
C VAL A 149 12.04 -22.92 -0.31
N GLU A 150 11.69 -24.12 -0.78
CA GLU A 150 10.64 -24.34 -1.77
C GLU A 150 9.30 -23.70 -1.36
N LEU A 151 8.57 -23.17 -2.33
CA LEU A 151 7.33 -22.42 -2.08
C LEU A 151 6.27 -23.25 -1.33
N ASN A 152 6.17 -24.55 -1.64
CA ASN A 152 5.30 -25.49 -0.93
C ASN A 152 5.62 -25.63 0.57
N GLN A 153 6.89 -25.48 0.96
CA GLN A 153 7.29 -25.52 2.36
C GLN A 153 7.13 -24.15 3.03
N LEU A 154 7.38 -23.06 2.31
CA LEU A 154 7.07 -21.71 2.78
C LEU A 154 5.59 -21.54 3.11
N ALA A 155 4.70 -22.08 2.28
CA ALA A 155 3.25 -22.01 2.45
C ALA A 155 2.73 -22.60 3.77
N LYS A 156 3.46 -23.59 4.32
CA LYS A 156 3.15 -24.21 5.61
C LYS A 156 3.54 -23.34 6.80
N ARG A 157 4.38 -22.30 6.61
CA ARG A 157 4.73 -21.37 7.68
C ARG A 157 3.48 -20.56 8.06
N PRO A 158 3.18 -20.40 9.37
CA PRO A 158 1.95 -19.74 9.83
C PRO A 158 1.72 -18.36 9.19
N ASN A 159 2.79 -17.59 9.04
CA ASN A 159 2.75 -16.19 8.58
C ASN A 159 3.11 -16.01 7.10
N PHE A 160 3.19 -17.09 6.30
CA PHE A 160 3.42 -16.93 4.86
C PHE A 160 2.15 -16.47 4.15
N CYS A 161 2.31 -15.56 3.20
CA CYS A 161 1.19 -14.85 2.58
C CYS A 161 0.38 -15.71 1.59
N LEU A 162 1.01 -16.67 0.92
CA LEU A 162 0.34 -17.49 -0.09
C LEU A 162 -0.11 -18.85 0.45
N HIS A 163 -1.15 -19.41 -0.16
CA HIS A 163 -1.54 -20.81 -0.04
C HIS A 163 -1.76 -21.42 -1.44
N ASN A 164 -1.67 -22.74 -1.55
CA ASN A 164 -1.96 -23.45 -2.78
C ASN A 164 -3.39 -23.98 -2.71
N VAL A 165 -4.21 -23.64 -3.72
CA VAL A 165 -5.58 -24.12 -3.89
C VAL A 165 -5.64 -24.79 -5.25
N ASP A 166 -5.67 -26.13 -5.26
CA ASP A 166 -5.75 -26.96 -6.47
C ASP A 166 -4.68 -26.65 -7.52
N GLY A 167 -3.42 -26.48 -7.07
CA GLY A 167 -2.29 -26.14 -7.93
C GLY A 167 -2.11 -24.65 -8.18
N ILE A 168 -3.07 -23.81 -7.78
CA ILE A 168 -3.04 -22.36 -7.99
C ILE A 168 -2.61 -21.66 -6.70
N TRP A 169 -1.56 -20.85 -6.80
CA TRP A 169 -1.12 -20.00 -5.70
C TRP A 169 -2.04 -18.80 -5.53
N LYS A 170 -2.62 -18.65 -4.34
CA LYS A 170 -3.49 -17.52 -4.00
C LYS A 170 -3.00 -16.81 -2.75
N LEU A 171 -3.28 -15.52 -2.65
CA LEU A 171 -3.05 -14.76 -1.44
C LEU A 171 -4.09 -15.13 -0.38
N LYS A 172 -3.64 -15.42 0.84
CA LYS A 172 -4.53 -15.69 1.97
C LYS A 172 -5.34 -14.43 2.29
N THR A 173 -6.66 -14.55 2.33
CA THR A 173 -7.58 -13.43 2.64
C THR A 173 -7.44 -12.92 4.08
N THR A 174 -6.90 -13.75 4.97
CA THR A 174 -6.59 -13.39 6.36
C THR A 174 -5.24 -12.68 6.51
N HIS A 175 -4.42 -12.62 5.46
CA HIS A 175 -3.08 -12.05 5.55
C HIS A 175 -3.09 -10.53 5.39
N ALA A 176 -2.15 -9.83 6.03
CA ALA A 176 -2.09 -8.37 6.01
C ALA A 176 -2.01 -7.76 4.60
N TYR A 177 -1.31 -8.42 3.67
CA TYR A 177 -1.23 -8.00 2.28
C TYR A 177 -2.58 -8.01 1.56
N PHE A 178 -3.52 -8.89 1.93
CA PHE A 178 -4.85 -8.89 1.34
C PHE A 178 -5.60 -7.61 1.71
N TYR A 179 -5.61 -7.24 2.98
CA TYR A 179 -6.21 -5.99 3.45
C TYR A 179 -5.55 -4.75 2.84
N GLN A 180 -4.23 -4.79 2.64
CA GLN A 180 -3.52 -3.73 1.95
C GLN A 180 -4.04 -3.56 0.51
N ILE A 181 -4.15 -4.65 -0.26
CA ILE A 181 -4.64 -4.64 -1.64
C ILE A 181 -6.11 -4.20 -1.69
N GLN A 182 -6.97 -4.71 -0.81
CA GLN A 182 -8.37 -4.26 -0.73
C GLN A 182 -8.46 -2.76 -0.45
N GLY A 183 -7.61 -2.23 0.43
CA GLY A 183 -7.51 -0.79 0.66
C GLY A 183 -7.04 -0.01 -0.57
N GLN A 184 -6.05 -0.52 -1.30
CA GLN A 184 -5.57 0.09 -2.54
C GLN A 184 -6.67 0.15 -3.61
N LEU A 185 -7.38 -0.96 -3.82
CA LEU A 185 -8.52 -1.06 -4.75
C LEU A 185 -9.63 -0.08 -4.39
N ALA A 186 -10.05 -0.05 -3.11
CA ALA A 186 -11.10 0.85 -2.65
C ALA A 186 -10.74 2.32 -2.81
N ILE A 187 -9.51 2.72 -2.45
CA ILE A 187 -9.05 4.13 -2.51
C ILE A 187 -8.82 4.59 -3.95
N SER A 188 -8.35 3.70 -4.84
CA SER A 188 -8.13 4.01 -6.26
C SER A 188 -9.39 3.87 -7.11
N ASN A 189 -10.49 3.36 -6.55
CA ASN A 189 -11.72 3.02 -7.27
C ASN A 189 -11.47 2.04 -8.43
N LEU A 190 -10.65 1.02 -8.18
CA LEU A 190 -10.33 -0.06 -9.12
C LEU A 190 -10.78 -1.41 -8.56
N THR A 191 -10.94 -2.40 -9.44
CA THR A 191 -11.43 -3.75 -9.10
C THR A 191 -10.36 -4.83 -9.19
N GLU A 192 -9.22 -4.54 -9.81
CA GLU A 192 -8.17 -5.52 -10.12
C GLU A 192 -6.78 -5.03 -9.68
N CYS A 193 -5.99 -5.96 -9.13
CA CYS A 193 -4.61 -5.79 -8.66
C CYS A 193 -3.86 -7.13 -8.76
#